data_AF-L8GWF6-F1
#
_entry.id   AF-L8GWF6-F1
#
_cell.length_a   1.000
_cell.length_b   1.000
_cell.length_c   1.000
_cell.angle_alpha   90.00
_cell.angle_beta   90.00
_cell.angle_gamma   90.00
#
_symmetry.space_group_name_H-M   'P 1'
#
loop_
_entity.id
_entity.type
_entity.pdbx_description
1 polymer ?
#
loop_
_entity_poly.entity_id
_entity_poly.type
_entity_poly.pdbx_seq_one_letter_code
_entity_poly.pdbx_strand_id
1 'polypeptide(L)'
;MGHQAIVLGNNLHPFSHEKVINEEGDMVHIKTVITCLAAVCRVSTDAGKGSGFLTTFTRDSTPYLCIMTNNHVIKSADQALRSVAEFFDLSDTSKATRVSLRPDVLFITDVVLDFSLVACNRAHLRSWLKPIRLTECTQLEVKKDDVIHIIQHPSGGEKHMSMQKVVSITESELYYLADTLPGSSGSPVFKNWKLVALHSQGSPVHNMGTLMKRILAKCTSAPLSSSVAVSIKPPAPAPPAVAATSLRITNTGETIKVYSLIKPQPREWKCQTVRGLIEDQVMAEGSLRVVHKVWAGNNFYVIKRFKPHVVTTLKLATEEALVRLLQEEVVMQRCAWDLAARWNALEMPKNVQVNPLFVVKLADRLPQVWAVMEPMLEGADQSYVKYNDNCGGVFAQEGRVRETPQTFSHFTHLVTGGQWLVCDLQGVGDTFTDPQVHTNPRERCPVAGNHGPKGMDDFFATHQCSALCEMVKQRLLLRASSGDAVVSAPPRP
;
A
#
# COMPACT_ATOMS: atom_id res chain seq x y z
N MET A 1 8.83 -15.85 17.94
CA MET A 1 8.58 -14.77 18.94
C MET A 1 7.59 -13.82 18.29
N GLY A 2 6.44 -13.59 18.95
CA GLY A 2 5.26 -13.02 18.33
C GLY A 2 5.38 -11.53 17.98
N HIS A 3 4.83 -11.15 16.83
CA HIS A 3 4.60 -9.75 16.44
C HIS A 3 3.28 -9.28 17.08
N GLN A 4 3.36 -8.33 18.02
CA GLN A 4 2.17 -7.67 18.58
C GLN A 4 1.93 -6.34 17.86
N ALA A 5 0.94 -6.31 16.97
CA ALA A 5 0.31 -5.06 16.55
C ALA A 5 -0.90 -4.82 17.47
N ILE A 6 -0.89 -3.72 18.23
CA ILE A 6 -2.01 -3.33 19.08
C ILE A 6 -2.96 -2.45 18.26
N VAL A 7 -4.14 -3.00 17.93
CA VAL A 7 -5.26 -2.22 17.41
C VAL A 7 -5.90 -1.49 18.58
N LEU A 8 -5.81 -0.15 18.59
CA LEU A 8 -6.41 0.67 19.65
C LEU A 8 -7.92 0.85 19.37
N GLY A 9 -8.75 0.00 19.97
CA GLY A 9 -10.20 0.04 19.88
C GLY A 9 -10.89 0.89 20.96
N ASN A 10 -11.75 1.81 20.51
CA ASN A 10 -12.99 2.38 21.06
C ASN A 10 -13.38 2.25 22.56
N ASN A 11 -12.48 2.43 23.53
CA ASN A 11 -12.91 2.66 24.93
C ASN A 11 -11.88 3.49 25.72
N LEU A 12 -11.76 4.79 25.43
CA LEU A 12 -10.89 5.68 26.20
C LEU A 12 -11.63 6.94 26.69
N HIS A 13 -12.19 6.88 27.91
CA HIS A 13 -12.47 8.01 28.79
C HIS A 13 -12.75 7.53 30.24
N PRO A 14 -12.33 8.25 31.32
CA PRO A 14 -11.15 9.08 31.51
C PRO A 14 -10.20 8.43 32.56
N PHE A 15 -9.11 7.80 32.11
CA PHE A 15 -8.06 7.33 33.01
C PHE A 15 -7.14 8.50 33.40
N SER A 16 -7.47 9.24 34.46
CA SER A 16 -6.68 10.41 34.88
C SER A 16 -5.44 10.07 35.71
N HIS A 17 -5.24 8.82 36.12
CA HIS A 17 -4.17 8.42 37.06
C HIS A 17 -3.34 7.19 36.67
N GLU A 18 -3.61 6.55 35.52
CA GLU A 18 -2.87 5.34 35.14
C GLU A 18 -1.52 5.67 34.50
N LYS A 19 -0.50 4.93 34.91
CA LYS A 19 0.86 4.95 34.37
C LYS A 19 1.05 3.70 33.52
N VAL A 20 1.57 3.87 32.30
CA VAL A 20 1.95 2.77 31.41
C VAL A 20 3.43 2.48 31.64
N ILE A 21 3.79 1.22 31.85
CA ILE A 21 5.18 0.79 32.01
C ILE A 21 5.75 0.56 30.60
N ASN A 22 6.83 1.25 30.22
CA ASN A 22 7.58 0.91 29.00
C ASN A 22 8.48 -0.32 29.27
N GLU A 23 9.05 -0.93 28.23
CA GLU A 23 9.91 -2.12 28.40
C GLU A 23 11.19 -1.85 29.22
N GLU A 24 11.55 -0.58 29.44
CA GLU A 24 12.66 -0.15 30.32
C GLU A 24 12.27 -0.11 31.81
N GLY A 25 10.99 -0.38 32.14
CA GLY A 25 10.46 -0.32 33.50
C GLY A 25 10.06 1.09 33.95
N ASP A 26 10.19 2.09 33.07
CA ASP A 26 9.82 3.47 33.36
C ASP A 26 8.31 3.66 33.24
N MET A 27 7.76 4.32 34.26
CA MET A 27 6.35 4.68 34.29
C MET A 27 6.09 5.96 33.50
N VAL A 28 5.36 5.86 32.40
CA VAL A 28 4.91 7.01 31.60
C VAL A 28 3.46 7.33 31.93
N HIS A 29 3.15 8.61 32.11
CA HIS A 29 1.77 9.02 32.32
C HIS A 29 0.93 8.79 31.04
N ILE A 30 -0.21 8.11 31.17
CA ILE A 30 -1.10 7.82 30.02
C ILE A 30 -1.53 9.07 29.23
N LYS A 31 -1.59 10.24 29.87
CA LYS A 31 -1.88 11.52 29.22
C LYS A 31 -0.85 11.88 28.15
N THR A 32 0.42 11.52 28.37
CA THR A 32 1.50 11.74 27.39
C THR A 32 1.27 10.89 26.15
N VAL A 33 0.93 9.60 26.34
CA VAL A 33 0.63 8.67 25.25
C VAL A 33 -0.56 9.13 24.42
N ILE A 34 -1.67 9.47 25.09
CA ILE A 34 -2.88 9.99 24.46
C ILE A 34 -2.60 11.28 23.69
N THR A 35 -1.77 12.17 24.24
CA THR A 35 -1.36 13.41 23.58
C THR A 35 -0.60 13.13 22.28
N CYS A 36 0.37 12.21 22.31
CA CYS A 36 1.11 11.81 21.10
C CYS A 36 0.18 11.20 20.04
N LEU A 37 -0.71 10.28 20.44
CA LEU A 37 -1.68 9.64 19.54
C LEU A 37 -2.64 10.66 18.90
N ALA A 38 -3.17 11.58 19.70
CA ALA A 38 -4.09 12.61 19.24
C ALA A 38 -3.42 13.61 18.29
N ALA A 39 -2.12 13.89 18.48
CA ALA A 39 -1.37 14.84 17.67
C ALA A 39 -0.98 14.30 16.29
N VAL A 40 -1.11 13.00 16.02
CA VAL A 40 -0.85 12.42 14.69
C VAL A 40 -2.08 12.53 13.81
N CYS A 41 -1.87 13.04 12.59
CA CYS A 41 -2.90 13.20 11.57
C CYS A 41 -2.57 12.44 10.30
N ARG A 42 -3.61 12.16 9.52
CA ARG A 42 -3.46 11.82 8.11
C ARG A 42 -3.33 13.11 7.31
N VAL A 43 -2.31 13.19 6.47
CA VAL A 43 -2.12 14.31 5.54
C VAL A 43 -2.70 13.89 4.19
N SER A 44 -3.77 14.55 3.77
CA SER A 44 -4.44 14.31 2.50
C SER A 44 -4.08 15.44 1.52
N THR A 45 -3.42 15.09 0.41
CA THR A 45 -2.99 16.00 -0.65
C THR A 45 -3.68 15.66 -1.97
N ASP A 46 -3.43 16.45 -3.01
CA ASP A 46 -3.86 16.14 -4.38
C ASP A 46 -3.09 14.96 -5.01
N ALA A 47 -1.92 14.61 -4.47
CA ALA A 47 -1.06 13.54 -4.96
C ALA A 47 -1.20 12.22 -4.18
N GLY A 48 -1.92 12.22 -3.07
CA GLY A 48 -2.15 11.03 -2.27
C GLY A 48 -2.29 11.32 -0.78
N LYS A 49 -2.05 10.29 0.03
CA LYS A 49 -2.15 10.36 1.49
C LYS A 49 -0.82 10.01 2.12
N GLY A 50 -0.45 10.75 3.15
CA GLY A 50 0.68 10.48 4.03
C GLY A 50 0.26 10.63 5.49
N SER A 51 1.25 10.57 6.37
CA SER A 51 1.12 10.83 7.79
C SER A 51 1.78 12.16 8.13
N GLY A 52 1.36 12.74 9.24
CA GLY A 52 1.96 13.97 9.75
C GLY A 52 1.56 14.15 11.21
N PHE A 53 2.03 15.23 11.82
CA PHE A 53 1.65 15.53 13.19
C PHE A 53 1.62 17.02 13.48
N LEU A 54 0.75 17.37 14.43
CA LEU A 54 0.64 18.71 14.98
C LEU A 54 1.83 19.02 15.88
N THR A 55 2.48 20.14 15.62
CA THR A 55 3.67 20.55 16.36
C THR A 55 3.77 22.06 16.55
N THR A 56 4.53 22.48 17.56
CA THR A 56 4.90 23.89 17.75
C THR A 56 6.34 24.12 17.34
N PHE A 57 6.56 25.21 16.60
CA PHE A 57 7.88 25.67 16.20
C PHE A 57 8.01 27.16 16.52
N THR A 58 9.08 27.54 17.21
CA THR A 58 9.36 28.95 17.50
C THR A 58 10.50 29.40 16.63
N ARG A 59 10.30 30.52 15.94
CA ARG A 59 11.33 31.17 15.13
C ARG A 59 11.28 32.66 15.37
N ASP A 60 12.43 33.26 15.66
CA ASP A 60 12.57 34.69 15.97
C ASP A 60 11.57 35.14 17.06
N SER A 61 11.50 34.37 18.16
CA SER A 61 10.56 34.54 19.28
C SER A 61 9.07 34.42 18.92
N THR A 62 8.72 34.10 17.68
CA THR A 62 7.34 33.94 17.22
C THR A 62 6.95 32.46 17.25
N PRO A 63 5.91 32.07 18.01
CA PRO A 63 5.45 30.68 18.06
C PRO A 63 4.45 30.39 16.93
N TYR A 64 4.80 29.40 16.11
CA TYR A 64 3.97 28.84 15.06
C TYR A 64 3.37 27.51 15.49
N LEU A 65 2.16 27.27 15.00
CA LEU A 65 1.49 25.98 15.14
C LEU A 65 1.42 25.37 13.76
N CYS A 66 2.00 24.19 13.61
CA CYS A 66 2.35 23.64 12.32
C CYS A 66 1.96 22.17 12.22
N ILE A 67 1.82 21.70 10.98
CA ILE A 67 1.86 20.28 10.63
C ILE A 67 3.25 19.98 10.09
N MET A 68 3.87 18.93 10.61
CA MET A 68 5.10 18.37 10.06
C MET A 68 4.79 17.06 9.32
N THR A 69 5.41 16.88 8.15
CA THR A 69 5.38 15.66 7.33
C THR A 69 6.64 15.60 6.45
N ASN A 70 6.75 14.64 5.54
CA ASN A 70 7.87 14.58 4.59
C ASN A 70 7.73 15.60 3.45
N ASN A 71 8.87 16.01 2.87
CA ASN A 71 8.87 16.83 1.65
C ASN A 71 8.18 16.08 0.51
N HIS A 72 8.43 14.77 0.36
CA HIS A 72 7.79 14.01 -0.71
C HIS A 72 6.26 13.86 -0.54
N VAL A 73 5.72 14.10 0.66
CA VAL A 73 4.26 14.16 0.93
C VAL A 73 3.71 15.54 0.58
N ILE A 74 4.33 16.61 1.08
CA ILE A 74 4.00 18.00 0.72
C ILE A 74 5.24 18.68 0.15
N LYS A 75 5.30 18.81 -1.17
CA LYS A 75 6.49 19.28 -1.90
C LYS A 75 6.58 20.79 -2.05
N SER A 76 5.45 21.48 -2.02
CA SER A 76 5.38 22.93 -2.30
C SER A 76 4.30 23.64 -1.49
N ALA A 77 4.42 24.97 -1.39
CA ALA A 77 3.42 25.83 -0.77
C ALA A 77 2.05 25.70 -1.45
N ASP A 78 2.00 25.60 -2.79
CA ASP A 78 0.74 25.44 -3.52
C ASP A 78 0.04 24.12 -3.21
N GLN A 79 0.81 23.02 -3.12
CA GLN A 79 0.26 21.73 -2.70
C GLN A 79 -0.23 21.82 -1.25
N ALA A 80 0.55 22.45 -0.37
CA ALA A 80 0.17 22.62 1.02
C ALA A 80 -1.15 23.39 1.16
N LEU A 81 -1.36 24.44 0.37
CA LEU A 81 -2.59 25.25 0.39
C LEU A 81 -3.85 24.43 0.07
N ARG A 82 -3.73 23.41 -0.80
CA ARG A 82 -4.82 22.49 -1.16
C ARG A 82 -4.90 21.25 -0.27
N SER A 83 -3.92 21.06 0.61
CA SER A 83 -3.83 19.88 1.47
C SER A 83 -4.58 20.06 2.79
N VAL A 84 -4.97 18.95 3.40
CA VAL A 84 -5.71 18.91 4.66
C VAL A 84 -5.06 17.92 5.62
N ALA A 85 -4.88 18.34 6.88
CA ALA A 85 -4.53 17.44 7.97
C ALA A 85 -5.81 16.95 8.67
N GLU A 86 -5.98 15.64 8.75
CA GLU A 86 -7.16 14.98 9.32
C GLU A 86 -6.81 14.33 10.65
N PHE A 87 -7.34 14.88 11.74
CA PHE A 87 -7.16 14.37 13.10
C PHE A 87 -8.39 13.58 13.52
N PHE A 88 -8.21 12.28 13.78
CA PHE A 88 -9.29 11.40 14.20
C PHE A 88 -9.44 11.39 15.71
N ASP A 89 -10.66 11.56 16.19
CA ASP A 89 -11.01 11.45 17.61
C ASP A 89 -10.68 10.03 18.10
N LEU A 90 -10.01 9.92 19.26
CA LEU A 90 -9.63 8.63 19.83
C LEU A 90 -10.82 7.89 20.45
N SER A 91 -11.91 8.59 20.76
CA SER A 91 -13.16 8.02 21.26
C SER A 91 -14.12 7.58 20.13
N ASP A 92 -13.96 8.16 18.94
CA ASP A 92 -14.77 7.88 17.75
C ASP A 92 -13.98 8.16 16.47
N THR A 93 -13.28 7.13 15.98
CA THR A 93 -12.38 7.24 14.81
C THR A 93 -13.12 7.50 13.49
N SER A 94 -14.45 7.46 13.46
CA SER A 94 -15.24 7.87 12.30
C SER A 94 -15.27 9.40 12.12
N LYS A 95 -15.00 10.16 13.19
CA LYS A 95 -15.01 11.62 13.20
C LYS A 95 -13.60 12.19 13.02
N ALA A 96 -13.40 12.87 11.89
CA ALA A 96 -12.17 13.59 11.60
C ALA A 96 -12.34 15.11 11.76
N THR A 97 -11.47 15.74 12.55
CA THR A 97 -11.24 17.19 12.52
C THR A 97 -10.31 17.50 11.36
N ARG A 98 -10.82 18.22 10.36
CA ARG A 98 -10.09 18.63 9.15
C ARG A 98 -9.48 20.01 9.34
N VAL A 99 -8.16 20.10 9.30
CA VAL A 99 -7.37 21.32 9.52
C VAL A 99 -6.72 21.73 8.21
N SER A 100 -7.02 22.93 7.73
CA SER A 100 -6.39 23.47 6.52
C SER A 100 -4.99 24.00 6.84
N LEU A 101 -4.07 23.85 5.90
CA LEU A 101 -2.72 24.38 6.04
C LEU A 101 -2.66 25.85 5.58
N ARG A 102 -1.66 26.57 6.09
CA ARG A 102 -1.42 28.01 5.90
C ARG A 102 0.04 28.24 5.49
N PRO A 103 0.44 27.80 4.29
CA PRO A 103 1.80 27.98 3.79
C PRO A 103 2.17 29.46 3.60
N ASP A 104 1.17 30.33 3.48
CA ASP A 104 1.31 31.79 3.46
C ASP A 104 1.77 32.37 4.81
N VAL A 105 1.56 31.64 5.92
CA VAL A 105 2.00 32.02 7.26
C VAL A 105 3.39 31.44 7.56
N LEU A 106 3.60 30.16 7.27
CA LEU A 106 4.91 29.51 7.38
C LEU A 106 4.94 28.28 6.48
N PHE A 107 5.98 28.18 5.65
CA PHE A 107 6.31 26.98 4.89
C PHE A 107 7.83 26.81 4.86
N ILE A 108 8.33 25.77 5.52
CA ILE A 108 9.75 25.38 5.50
C ILE A 108 9.82 23.97 4.95
N THR A 109 10.64 23.74 3.94
CA THR A 109 10.81 22.40 3.36
C THR A 109 12.27 22.14 2.98
N ASP A 110 12.69 20.88 3.02
CA ASP A 110 14.01 20.45 2.59
C ASP A 110 13.91 19.08 1.92
N VAL A 111 14.40 18.98 0.70
CA VAL A 111 14.36 17.75 -0.11
C VAL A 111 15.37 16.72 0.40
N VAL A 112 16.51 17.15 0.94
CA VAL A 112 17.60 16.27 1.38
C VAL A 112 17.26 15.63 2.72
N LEU A 113 16.75 16.41 3.67
CA LEU A 113 16.27 15.89 4.95
C LEU A 113 14.84 15.33 4.88
N ASP A 114 14.20 15.48 3.72
CA ASP A 114 12.86 15.02 3.39
C ASP A 114 11.80 15.42 4.42
N PHE A 115 11.65 16.72 4.67
CA PHE A 115 10.61 17.24 5.55
C PHE A 115 9.92 18.49 4.99
N SER A 116 8.68 18.69 5.43
CA SER A 116 7.92 19.90 5.26
C SER A 116 7.25 20.27 6.58
N LEU A 117 7.42 21.53 6.98
CA LEU A 117 6.82 22.14 8.15
C LEU A 117 5.94 23.30 7.69
N VAL A 118 4.63 23.15 7.86
CA VAL A 118 3.64 24.11 7.34
C VAL A 118 2.77 24.62 8.47
N ALA A 119 2.60 25.94 8.60
CA ALA A 119 1.63 26.48 9.54
C ALA A 119 0.21 25.96 9.25
N CYS A 120 -0.66 25.93 10.26
CA CYS A 120 -2.03 25.46 10.10
C CYS A 120 -3.05 26.46 10.65
N ASN A 121 -4.30 26.34 10.18
CA ASN A 121 -5.37 27.22 10.62
C ASN A 121 -5.81 26.87 12.05
N ARG A 122 -5.42 27.73 13.01
CA ARG A 122 -5.73 27.56 14.44
C ARG A 122 -7.23 27.44 14.73
N ALA A 123 -8.08 28.09 13.95
CA ALA A 123 -9.53 28.07 14.17
C ALA A 123 -10.16 26.69 13.94
N HIS A 124 -9.49 25.79 13.20
CA HIS A 124 -10.00 24.45 12.93
C HIS A 124 -9.63 23.46 14.04
N LEU A 125 -8.68 23.80 14.91
CA LEU A 125 -8.19 22.90 15.94
C LEU A 125 -9.16 22.77 17.10
N ARG A 126 -9.28 21.54 17.61
CA ARG A 126 -10.06 21.23 18.80
C ARG A 126 -9.19 21.34 20.04
N SER A 127 -9.81 21.65 21.19
CA SER A 127 -9.12 21.86 22.46
C SER A 127 -8.34 20.63 22.97
N TRP A 128 -8.77 19.44 22.57
CA TRP A 128 -8.14 18.16 22.90
C TRP A 128 -6.87 17.88 22.08
N LEU A 129 -6.64 18.58 20.96
CA LEU A 129 -5.40 18.50 20.20
C LEU A 129 -4.32 19.30 20.90
N LYS A 130 -3.29 18.61 21.38
CA LYS A 130 -2.10 19.24 21.97
C LYS A 130 -0.89 19.01 21.04
N PRO A 131 -0.18 20.08 20.64
CA PRO A 131 0.97 19.94 19.75
C PRO A 131 2.15 19.25 20.43
N ILE A 132 2.89 18.47 19.66
CA ILE A 132 4.21 17.95 20.06
C ILE A 132 5.21 19.10 20.03
N ARG A 133 6.04 19.25 21.06
CA ARG A 133 7.05 20.33 21.13
C ARG A 133 8.35 19.89 20.46
N LEU A 134 8.71 20.52 19.34
CA LEU A 134 9.95 20.16 18.62
C LEU A 134 11.21 20.36 19.48
N THR A 135 11.22 21.35 20.38
CA THR A 135 12.38 21.64 21.24
C THR A 135 12.74 20.50 22.19
N GLU A 136 11.84 19.55 22.42
CA GLU A 136 12.11 18.38 23.27
C GLU A 136 12.87 17.28 22.52
N CYS A 137 12.99 17.35 21.19
CA CYS A 137 13.63 16.30 20.39
C CYS A 137 15.16 16.20 20.57
N THR A 138 15.78 17.21 21.20
CA THR A 138 17.23 17.23 21.50
C THR A 138 17.55 16.70 22.90
N GLN A 139 16.54 16.36 23.70
CA GLN A 139 16.71 15.98 25.10
C GLN A 139 17.09 14.52 25.31
N LEU A 140 16.94 13.69 24.27
CA LEU A 140 17.20 12.26 24.34
C LEU A 140 18.12 11.81 23.23
N GLU A 141 19.16 11.10 23.62
CA GLU A 141 19.96 10.31 22.68
C GLU A 141 19.26 8.98 22.42
N VAL A 142 19.28 8.59 21.15
CA VAL A 142 18.85 7.27 20.68
C VAL A 142 20.09 6.42 20.46
N LYS A 143 20.02 5.16 20.87
CA LYS A 143 21.07 4.15 20.80
C LYS A 143 20.54 2.91 20.08
N LYS A 144 21.45 2.09 19.58
CA LYS A 144 21.11 0.77 19.06
C LYS A 144 20.38 -0.03 20.15
N ASP A 145 19.40 -0.83 19.73
CA ASP A 145 18.53 -1.65 20.58
C ASP A 145 17.51 -0.90 21.44
N ASP A 146 17.51 0.44 21.45
CA ASP A 146 16.43 1.25 22.05
C ASP A 146 15.09 0.90 21.39
N VAL A 147 14.02 0.89 22.19
CA VAL A 147 12.66 0.71 21.69
C VAL A 147 12.08 2.04 21.23
N ILE A 148 11.53 2.05 20.02
CA ILE A 148 10.81 3.18 19.45
C ILE A 148 9.35 2.85 19.17
N HIS A 149 8.52 3.88 19.17
CA HIS A 149 7.11 3.82 18.80
C HIS A 149 6.88 4.70 17.58
N ILE A 150 6.23 4.17 16.55
CA ILE A 150 5.77 4.95 15.41
C ILE A 150 4.24 5.00 15.42
N ILE A 151 3.68 6.20 15.32
CA ILE A 151 2.23 6.42 15.22
C ILE A 151 1.96 6.94 13.81
N GLN A 152 1.09 6.28 13.06
CA GLN A 152 1.06 6.39 11.61
C GLN A 152 -0.32 6.15 11.02
N HIS A 153 -0.51 6.58 9.77
CA HIS A 153 -1.67 6.25 8.93
C HIS A 153 -1.23 5.34 7.77
N PRO A 154 -0.94 4.06 8.03
CA PRO A 154 -0.56 3.11 6.99
C PRO A 154 -1.68 2.98 5.96
N SER A 155 -1.31 2.87 4.70
CA SER A 155 -2.14 2.94 3.49
C SER A 155 -3.02 4.21 3.40
N GLY A 156 -2.69 5.27 4.16
CA GLY A 156 -3.58 6.42 4.34
C GLY A 156 -4.90 6.05 5.03
N GLY A 157 -4.94 4.94 5.76
CA GLY A 157 -6.11 4.38 6.44
C GLY A 157 -6.23 4.85 7.88
N GLU A 158 -6.72 3.96 8.74
CA GLU A 158 -6.86 4.20 10.18
C GLU A 158 -5.50 4.43 10.86
N LYS A 159 -5.54 5.09 12.02
CA LYS A 159 -4.34 5.36 12.81
C LYS A 159 -3.85 4.05 13.46
N HIS A 160 -2.60 3.71 13.23
CA HIS A 160 -1.95 2.54 13.80
C HIS A 160 -0.70 2.93 14.58
N MET A 161 -0.31 2.10 15.54
CA MET A 161 0.95 2.22 16.26
C MET A 161 1.77 0.94 16.10
N SER A 162 3.06 1.09 15.82
CA SER A 162 4.03 -0.02 15.81
C SER A 162 5.17 0.27 16.77
N MET A 163 5.75 -0.79 17.34
CA MET A 163 6.81 -0.71 18.34
C MET A 163 7.90 -1.73 18.03
N GLN A 164 9.14 -1.26 17.91
CA GLN A 164 10.30 -2.13 17.71
C GLN A 164 11.61 -1.40 18.05
N LYS A 165 12.71 -2.13 17.97
CA LYS A 165 14.07 -1.70 18.26
C LYS A 165 14.71 -0.95 17.12
N VAL A 166 15.62 -0.07 17.51
CA VAL A 166 16.59 0.59 16.66
C VAL A 166 17.69 -0.39 16.25
N VAL A 167 17.96 -0.46 14.95
CA VAL A 167 18.98 -1.31 14.34
C VAL A 167 20.32 -0.62 14.31
N SER A 168 20.34 0.63 13.85
CA SER A 168 21.54 1.45 13.69
C SER A 168 21.18 2.93 13.58
N ILE A 169 22.17 3.78 13.82
CA ILE A 169 22.03 5.24 13.80
C ILE A 169 23.23 5.79 13.04
N THR A 170 22.98 6.75 12.14
CA THR A 170 24.01 7.57 11.49
C THR A 170 23.99 8.99 12.07
N GLU A 171 24.77 9.91 11.51
CA GLU A 171 24.71 11.32 11.94
C GLU A 171 23.31 11.93 11.73
N SER A 172 22.60 11.48 10.68
CA SER A 172 21.32 12.06 10.24
C SER A 172 20.12 11.13 10.28
N GLU A 173 20.32 9.82 10.29
CA GLU A 173 19.25 8.84 10.10
C GLU A 173 19.18 7.85 11.25
N LEU A 174 17.95 7.36 11.47
CA LEU A 174 17.62 6.34 12.44
C LEU A 174 17.02 5.15 11.68
N TYR A 175 17.60 3.97 11.85
CA TYR A 175 17.11 2.73 11.26
C TYR A 175 16.47 1.84 12.33
N TYR A 176 15.28 1.28 12.07
CA TYR A 176 14.50 0.49 13.04
C TYR A 176 13.63 -0.56 12.37
N LEU A 177 13.10 -1.51 13.14
CA LEU A 177 12.30 -2.63 12.63
C LEU A 177 10.78 -2.46 12.76
N ALA A 178 10.29 -1.33 13.26
CA ALA A 178 8.85 -1.10 13.45
C ALA A 178 8.11 -1.10 12.11
N ASP A 179 7.10 -1.95 11.98
CA ASP A 179 6.32 -2.14 10.75
C ASP A 179 5.72 -0.83 10.21
N THR A 180 5.85 -0.61 8.91
CA THR A 180 5.24 0.52 8.18
C THR A 180 4.68 0.05 6.84
N LEU A 181 3.73 0.80 6.29
CA LEU A 181 3.15 0.57 4.95
C LEU A 181 3.14 1.91 4.19
N PRO A 182 2.92 1.93 2.86
CA PRO A 182 2.76 3.18 2.11
C PRO A 182 1.77 4.13 2.81
N GLY A 183 2.02 5.43 2.88
CA GLY A 183 1.19 6.37 3.67
C GLY A 183 1.68 6.58 5.11
N SER A 184 2.58 5.75 5.63
CA SER A 184 3.31 6.01 6.88
C SER A 184 4.32 7.17 6.78
N SER A 185 4.71 7.59 5.57
CA SER A 185 5.59 8.73 5.34
C SER A 185 5.12 9.97 6.09
N GLY A 186 6.00 10.54 6.91
CA GLY A 186 5.75 11.74 7.70
C GLY A 186 5.28 11.44 9.12
N SER A 187 5.25 10.16 9.50
CA SER A 187 4.91 9.73 10.85
C SER A 187 5.99 10.12 11.87
N PRO A 188 5.59 10.58 13.06
CA PRO A 188 6.53 10.78 14.15
C PRO A 188 7.01 9.43 14.72
N VAL A 189 8.31 9.35 14.96
CA VAL A 189 8.96 8.25 15.68
C VAL A 189 9.34 8.75 17.07
N PHE A 190 8.91 8.03 18.09
CA PHE A 190 9.12 8.37 19.50
C PHE A 190 10.05 7.37 20.19
N LYS A 191 10.91 7.85 21.08
CA LYS A 191 11.55 7.06 22.14
C LYS A 191 11.04 7.60 23.47
N ASN A 192 10.54 6.73 24.36
CA ASN A 192 9.95 7.16 25.64
C ASN A 192 8.95 8.32 25.48
N TRP A 193 8.13 8.27 24.42
CA TRP A 193 7.12 9.27 24.05
C TRP A 193 7.66 10.68 23.77
N LYS A 194 8.96 10.78 23.53
CA LYS A 194 9.63 11.98 23.05
C LYS A 194 9.98 11.79 21.58
N LEU A 195 9.69 12.80 20.77
CA LEU A 195 9.90 12.76 19.33
C LEU A 195 11.40 12.70 19.02
N VAL A 196 11.85 11.70 18.27
CA VAL A 196 13.27 11.50 17.94
C VAL A 196 13.56 11.48 16.45
N ALA A 197 12.61 11.05 15.61
CA ALA A 197 12.78 11.03 14.16
C ALA A 197 11.44 11.26 13.42
N LEU A 198 11.54 11.61 12.13
CA LEU A 198 10.47 11.65 11.16
C LEU A 198 10.61 10.45 10.23
N HIS A 199 9.65 9.53 10.21
CA HIS A 199 9.69 8.40 9.28
C HIS A 199 9.64 8.91 7.83
N SER A 200 10.51 8.36 6.97
CA SER A 200 10.66 8.79 5.58
C SER A 200 10.69 7.62 4.60
N GLN A 201 11.24 6.47 4.99
CA GLN A 201 11.38 5.32 4.08
C GLN A 201 11.14 4.00 4.80
N GLY A 202 10.41 3.09 4.13
CA GLY A 202 10.30 1.69 4.53
C GLY A 202 11.11 0.77 3.62
N SER A 203 11.70 -0.29 4.16
CA SER A 203 12.34 -1.35 3.37
C SER A 203 12.12 -2.74 4.00
N PRO A 204 12.33 -3.84 3.26
CA PRO A 204 12.18 -5.19 3.81
C PRO A 204 13.17 -5.55 4.92
N VAL A 205 14.26 -4.79 5.07
CA VAL A 205 15.34 -5.09 6.04
C VAL A 205 15.22 -4.20 7.29
N HIS A 206 14.92 -2.93 7.08
CA HIS A 206 14.70 -1.95 8.14
C HIS A 206 13.96 -0.72 7.58
N ASN A 207 13.25 -0.02 8.45
CA ASN A 207 12.68 1.29 8.16
C ASN A 207 13.65 2.39 8.57
N MET A 208 13.50 3.57 7.99
CA MET A 208 14.38 4.71 8.17
C MET A 208 13.57 5.96 8.48
N GLY A 209 14.04 6.73 9.46
CA GLY A 209 13.56 8.08 9.74
C GLY A 209 14.71 9.08 9.84
N THR A 210 14.44 10.32 9.43
CA THR A 210 15.38 11.44 9.57
C THR A 210 15.37 11.93 11.03
N LEU A 211 16.54 12.05 11.66
CA LEU A 211 16.65 12.49 13.05
C LEU A 211 16.13 13.92 13.22
N MET A 212 15.22 14.11 14.19
CA MET A 212 14.57 15.40 14.41
C MET A 212 15.54 16.51 14.83
N LYS A 213 16.65 16.17 15.51
CA LYS A 213 17.71 17.13 15.82
C LYS A 213 18.29 17.82 14.57
N ARG A 214 18.37 17.10 13.44
CA ARG A 214 18.86 17.64 12.16
C ARG A 214 17.82 18.51 11.49
N ILE A 215 16.57 18.04 11.47
CA ILE A 215 15.44 18.83 10.94
C ILE A 215 15.29 20.14 11.72
N LEU A 216 15.36 20.10 13.05
CA LEU A 216 15.23 21.29 13.89
C LEU A 216 16.37 22.28 13.63
N ALA A 217 17.62 21.81 13.57
CA ALA A 217 18.78 22.67 13.23
C ALA A 217 18.65 23.32 11.84
N LYS A 218 18.08 22.60 10.86
CA LYS A 218 17.78 23.15 9.54
C LYS A 218 16.67 24.19 9.59
N CYS A 219 15.59 23.93 10.32
CA CYS A 219 14.47 24.87 10.46
C CYS A 219 14.90 26.19 11.10
N THR A 220 15.83 26.16 12.06
CA THR A 220 16.36 27.37 12.72
C THR A 220 17.36 28.15 11.87
N SER A 221 17.97 27.52 10.85
CA SER A 221 18.99 28.16 9.99
C SER A 221 18.50 28.57 8.61
N ALA A 222 17.35 28.07 8.14
CA ALA A 222 16.81 28.38 6.81
C ALA A 222 16.48 29.88 6.66
N PRO A 223 16.89 30.59 5.58
CA PRO A 223 16.50 31.99 5.37
C PRO A 223 14.98 32.14 5.16
N LEU A 224 14.40 33.28 5.58
CA LEU A 224 13.01 33.62 5.28
C LEU A 224 12.86 33.74 3.76
N SER A 225 12.04 32.90 3.11
CA SER A 225 11.58 33.26 1.77
C SER A 225 10.69 34.49 1.92
N SER A 226 10.97 35.52 1.13
CA SER A 226 10.12 36.70 1.03
C SER A 226 8.69 36.25 0.71
N SER A 227 7.74 36.85 1.40
CA SER A 227 6.30 36.72 1.16
C SER A 227 6.01 36.69 -0.35
N VAL A 228 5.66 35.53 -0.88
CA VAL A 228 5.02 35.46 -2.18
C VAL A 228 3.62 36.02 -1.96
N ALA A 229 3.42 37.27 -2.36
CA ALA A 229 2.09 37.84 -2.48
C ALA A 229 1.34 37.01 -3.53
N VAL A 230 0.53 36.05 -3.06
CA VAL A 230 -0.39 35.31 -3.92
C VAL A 230 -1.45 36.30 -4.37
N SER A 231 -1.33 36.80 -5.60
CA SER A 231 -2.36 37.60 -6.25
C SER A 231 -3.60 36.73 -6.48
N ILE A 232 -4.59 36.85 -5.61
CA ILE A 232 -5.90 36.22 -5.76
C ILE A 232 -6.61 36.91 -6.93
N LYS A 233 -6.62 36.26 -8.10
CA LYS A 233 -7.54 36.59 -9.17
C LYS A 233 -8.91 35.95 -8.82
N PRO A 234 -10.04 36.67 -8.91
CA PRO A 234 -11.34 36.10 -8.60
C PRO A 234 -11.64 34.90 -9.50
N PRO A 235 -12.36 33.89 -8.99
CA PRO A 235 -12.65 32.69 -9.76
C PRO A 235 -13.49 33.05 -10.98
N ALA A 236 -13.05 32.59 -12.15
CA ALA A 236 -13.86 32.66 -13.35
C ALA A 236 -15.18 31.91 -13.13
N PRO A 237 -16.32 32.38 -13.69
CA PRO A 237 -17.60 31.71 -13.52
C PRO A 237 -17.51 30.27 -14.04
N ALA A 238 -18.20 29.37 -13.34
CA ALA A 238 -18.19 27.94 -13.64
C ALA A 238 -18.47 27.68 -15.13
N PRO A 239 -17.65 26.86 -15.82
CA PRO A 239 -17.95 26.50 -17.19
C PRO A 239 -19.26 25.72 -17.24
N PRO A 240 -20.10 25.93 -18.27
CA PRO A 240 -21.32 25.16 -18.42
C PRO A 240 -20.98 23.67 -18.57
N ALA A 241 -21.88 22.81 -18.09
CA ALA A 241 -21.74 21.36 -18.14
C ALA A 241 -21.30 20.92 -19.54
N VAL A 242 -20.05 20.43 -19.64
CA VAL A 242 -19.49 19.95 -20.89
C VAL A 242 -20.15 18.61 -21.17
N ALA A 243 -20.97 18.57 -22.23
CA ALA A 243 -21.48 17.34 -22.81
C ALA A 243 -20.30 16.39 -23.06
N ALA A 244 -20.43 15.12 -22.66
CA ALA A 244 -19.39 14.11 -22.75
C ALA A 244 -18.83 14.01 -24.18
N THR A 245 -17.71 14.69 -24.43
CA THR A 245 -16.96 14.58 -25.67
C THR A 245 -16.09 13.34 -25.55
N SER A 246 -16.46 12.28 -26.26
CA SER A 246 -15.58 11.14 -26.47
C SER A 246 -14.32 11.64 -27.21
N LEU A 247 -13.21 11.78 -26.50
CA LEU A 247 -11.89 11.98 -27.09
C LEU A 247 -11.56 10.74 -27.94
N ARG A 248 -11.62 10.89 -29.27
CA ARG A 248 -11.07 9.88 -30.19
C ARG A 248 -9.55 9.95 -30.08
N ILE A 249 -8.98 9.01 -29.33
CA ILE A 249 -7.54 8.77 -29.33
C ILE A 249 -7.14 8.31 -30.73
N THR A 250 -6.40 9.15 -31.46
CA THR A 250 -5.83 8.84 -32.77
C THR A 250 -4.71 7.81 -32.64
N ASN A 251 -4.44 7.03 -33.70
CA ASN A 251 -3.50 5.89 -33.78
C ASN A 251 -1.99 6.18 -33.53
N THR A 252 -1.65 7.25 -32.79
CA THR A 252 -0.28 7.76 -32.56
C THR A 252 0.44 7.13 -31.36
N GLY A 253 -0.14 6.14 -30.68
CA GLY A 253 0.51 5.45 -29.55
C GLY A 253 1.67 4.53 -29.96
N GLU A 254 2.41 4.00 -28.99
CA GLU A 254 3.49 3.04 -29.22
C GLU A 254 2.97 1.70 -29.76
N THR A 255 3.82 0.99 -30.50
CA THR A 255 3.58 -0.39 -30.95
C THR A 255 3.78 -1.37 -29.79
N ILE A 256 2.69 -2.02 -29.37
CA ILE A 256 2.69 -3.03 -28.32
C ILE A 256 2.42 -4.39 -28.97
N LYS A 257 3.40 -5.29 -28.92
CA LYS A 257 3.16 -6.72 -29.27
C LYS A 257 2.61 -7.42 -28.04
N VAL A 258 1.40 -7.95 -28.15
CA VAL A 258 0.67 -8.63 -27.08
C VAL A 258 0.66 -10.13 -27.36
N TYR A 259 1.22 -10.89 -26.42
CA TYR A 259 1.31 -12.34 -26.48
C TYR A 259 0.30 -12.93 -25.50
N SER A 260 -0.73 -13.57 -26.05
CA SER A 260 -1.79 -14.23 -25.28
C SER A 260 -1.59 -15.74 -25.29
N LEU A 261 -1.77 -16.39 -24.14
CA LEU A 261 -1.72 -17.84 -24.03
C LEU A 261 -3.01 -18.45 -24.61
N ILE A 262 -2.88 -19.30 -25.63
CA ILE A 262 -3.99 -20.06 -26.24
C ILE A 262 -4.18 -21.40 -25.51
N LYS A 263 -3.09 -22.13 -25.28
CA LYS A 263 -3.08 -23.41 -24.56
C LYS A 263 -1.98 -23.42 -23.51
N PRO A 264 -2.25 -23.87 -22.28
CA PRO A 264 -1.24 -23.94 -21.22
C PRO A 264 -0.27 -25.11 -21.42
N GLN A 265 -0.71 -26.22 -22.02
CA GLN A 265 0.15 -27.38 -22.34
C GLN A 265 -0.30 -28.12 -23.63
N PRO A 266 0.58 -28.33 -24.63
CA PRO A 266 1.84 -27.59 -24.79
C PRO A 266 1.55 -26.08 -24.89
N ARG A 267 2.50 -25.24 -24.47
CA ARG A 267 2.30 -23.80 -24.44
C ARG A 267 2.19 -23.26 -25.86
N GLU A 268 1.00 -22.77 -26.21
CA GLU A 268 0.72 -22.17 -27.51
C GLU A 268 0.39 -20.68 -27.30
N TRP A 269 1.09 -19.80 -28.01
CA TRP A 269 0.96 -18.35 -27.86
C TRP A 269 0.49 -17.70 -29.14
N LYS A 270 -0.46 -16.75 -29.02
CA LYS A 270 -0.87 -15.85 -30.10
C LYS A 270 -0.22 -14.50 -29.91
N CYS A 271 0.47 -14.00 -30.92
CA CYS A 271 0.94 -12.62 -30.95
C CYS A 271 -0.04 -11.74 -31.74
N GLN A 272 -0.41 -10.61 -31.18
CA GLN A 272 -1.16 -9.56 -31.86
C GLN A 272 -0.42 -8.24 -31.67
N THR A 273 -0.52 -7.34 -32.65
CA THR A 273 0.04 -6.00 -32.53
C THR A 273 -1.08 -5.02 -32.30
N VAL A 274 -0.97 -4.21 -31.24
CA VAL A 274 -1.88 -3.12 -30.95
C VAL A 274 -1.10 -1.82 -30.85
N ARG A 275 -1.77 -0.70 -31.12
CA ARG A 275 -1.24 0.64 -30.84
C ARG A 275 -1.81 1.09 -29.49
N GLY A 276 -0.95 1.60 -28.61
CA GLY A 276 -1.40 2.03 -27.29
C GLY A 276 -0.64 3.25 -26.77
N LEU A 277 -1.33 4.13 -26.05
CA LEU A 277 -0.71 5.23 -25.32
C LEU A 277 -0.35 4.72 -23.93
N ILE A 278 0.93 4.84 -23.56
CA ILE A 278 1.46 4.42 -22.26
C ILE A 278 1.80 5.67 -21.48
N GLU A 279 1.29 5.81 -20.27
CA GLU A 279 1.63 6.94 -19.41
C GLU A 279 3.08 6.78 -18.91
N ASP A 280 3.87 7.85 -19.04
CA ASP A 280 5.24 7.89 -18.53
C ASP A 280 5.27 7.84 -17.00
N GLN A 281 4.24 8.42 -16.36
CA GLN A 281 4.10 8.40 -14.92
C GLN A 281 3.80 6.98 -14.42
N VAL A 282 4.50 6.59 -13.37
CA VAL A 282 4.19 5.37 -12.63
C VAL A 282 2.86 5.59 -11.90
N MET A 283 1.88 4.76 -12.25
CA MET A 283 0.54 4.76 -11.68
C MET A 283 0.53 4.19 -10.26
N ALA A 284 1.27 3.10 -10.06
CA ALA A 284 1.39 2.40 -8.79
C ALA A 284 2.70 1.62 -8.74
N GLU A 285 3.15 1.30 -7.53
CA GLU A 285 4.31 0.44 -7.31
C GLU A 285 3.98 -0.67 -6.32
N GLY A 286 4.35 -1.90 -6.68
CA GLY A 286 4.39 -3.03 -5.77
C GLY A 286 5.80 -3.28 -5.24
N SER A 287 5.97 -4.38 -4.52
CA SER A 287 7.28 -4.85 -4.04
C SER A 287 8.25 -5.11 -5.20
N LEU A 288 7.77 -5.78 -6.26
CA LEU A 288 8.62 -6.22 -7.36
C LEU A 288 8.50 -5.40 -8.64
N ARG A 289 7.39 -4.68 -8.82
CA ARG A 289 7.02 -4.08 -10.10
C ARG A 289 6.62 -2.60 -9.98
N VAL A 290 6.83 -1.87 -11.07
CA VAL A 290 6.20 -0.58 -11.34
C VAL A 290 5.06 -0.79 -12.32
N VAL A 291 3.99 0.00 -12.17
CA VAL A 291 2.77 -0.11 -12.96
C VAL A 291 2.56 1.18 -13.73
N HIS A 292 2.33 1.07 -15.04
CA HIS A 292 1.99 2.19 -15.93
C HIS A 292 0.59 1.98 -16.48
N LYS A 293 -0.19 3.06 -16.56
CA LYS A 293 -1.50 3.03 -17.18
C LYS A 293 -1.35 3.07 -18.70
N VAL A 294 -2.20 2.32 -19.40
CA VAL A 294 -2.17 2.18 -20.85
C VAL A 294 -3.57 2.29 -21.42
N TRP A 295 -3.72 3.03 -22.51
CA TRP A 295 -4.92 3.00 -23.35
C TRP A 295 -4.61 2.28 -24.66
N ALA A 296 -5.26 1.16 -24.91
CA ALA A 296 -5.11 0.38 -26.14
C ALA A 296 -6.44 -0.27 -26.52
N GLY A 297 -6.72 -0.42 -27.82
CA GLY A 297 -7.93 -1.13 -28.27
C GLY A 297 -9.25 -0.63 -27.65
N ASN A 298 -9.38 0.68 -27.44
CA ASN A 298 -10.50 1.36 -26.80
C ASN A 298 -10.78 0.97 -25.33
N ASN A 299 -9.78 0.44 -24.62
CA ASN A 299 -9.89 0.06 -23.22
C ASN A 299 -8.66 0.52 -22.42
N PHE A 300 -8.84 0.65 -21.11
CA PHE A 300 -7.73 0.89 -20.17
C PHE A 300 -7.12 -0.43 -19.70
N TYR A 301 -5.80 -0.48 -19.74
CA TYR A 301 -4.96 -1.56 -19.27
C TYR A 301 -3.93 -1.00 -18.29
N VAL A 302 -3.25 -1.89 -17.58
CA VAL A 302 -2.02 -1.59 -16.86
C VAL A 302 -0.89 -2.46 -17.38
N ILE A 303 0.30 -1.87 -17.54
CA ILE A 303 1.54 -2.59 -17.82
C ILE A 303 2.38 -2.64 -16.55
N LYS A 304 2.80 -3.84 -16.17
CA LYS A 304 3.62 -4.09 -14.97
C LYS A 304 5.00 -4.54 -15.38
N ARG A 305 6.02 -3.77 -15.00
CA ARG A 305 7.44 -4.06 -15.25
C ARG A 305 8.17 -4.37 -13.98
N PHE A 306 9.10 -5.33 -14.01
CA PHE A 306 10.04 -5.52 -12.91
C PHE A 306 10.88 -4.26 -12.67
N LYS A 307 11.07 -3.94 -11.39
CA LYS A 307 12.00 -2.88 -10.96
C LYS A 307 13.44 -3.29 -11.35
N PRO A 308 14.33 -2.34 -11.71
CA PRO A 308 15.69 -2.66 -12.16
C PRO A 308 16.47 -3.58 -11.20
N HIS A 309 16.36 -3.34 -9.89
CA HIS A 309 17.03 -4.18 -8.89
C HIS A 309 16.50 -5.62 -8.88
N VAL A 310 15.21 -5.84 -9.15
CA VAL A 310 14.60 -7.18 -9.21
C VAL A 310 15.13 -7.97 -10.40
N VAL A 311 15.30 -7.32 -11.55
CA VAL A 311 15.91 -7.93 -12.75
C VAL A 311 17.31 -8.45 -12.42
N THR A 312 18.10 -7.65 -11.69
CA THR A 312 19.44 -8.04 -11.24
C THR A 312 19.40 -9.19 -10.22
N THR A 313 18.58 -9.08 -9.17
CA THR A 313 18.48 -10.09 -8.10
C THR A 313 18.02 -11.45 -8.62
N LEU A 314 17.05 -11.47 -9.53
CA LEU A 314 16.52 -12.69 -10.14
C LEU A 314 17.35 -13.19 -11.34
N LYS A 315 18.48 -12.54 -11.64
CA LYS A 315 19.37 -12.88 -12.77
C LYS A 315 18.64 -12.93 -14.12
N LEU A 316 17.69 -12.01 -14.32
CA LEU A 316 16.87 -11.89 -15.54
C LEU A 316 17.55 -10.97 -16.58
N ALA A 317 18.88 -11.00 -16.65
CA ALA A 317 19.66 -10.10 -17.49
C ALA A 317 19.50 -10.38 -18.99
N THR A 318 19.08 -11.59 -19.38
CA THR A 318 18.81 -11.94 -20.77
C THR A 318 17.34 -11.80 -21.11
N GLU A 319 17.04 -11.44 -22.37
CA GLU A 319 15.66 -11.36 -22.88
C GLU A 319 14.95 -12.71 -22.70
N GLU A 320 15.63 -13.82 -22.97
CA GLU A 320 15.06 -15.16 -22.87
C GLU A 320 14.65 -15.50 -21.42
N ALA A 321 15.49 -15.17 -20.43
CA ALA A 321 15.21 -15.45 -19.03
C ALA A 321 14.03 -14.61 -18.52
N LEU A 322 14.00 -13.32 -18.86
CA LEU A 322 12.91 -12.41 -18.51
C LEU A 322 11.59 -12.85 -19.15
N VAL A 323 11.58 -13.07 -20.47
CA VAL A 323 10.38 -13.48 -21.21
C VAL A 323 9.86 -14.82 -20.69
N ARG A 324 10.75 -15.78 -20.41
CA ARG A 324 10.34 -17.05 -19.81
C ARG A 324 9.64 -16.85 -18.48
N LEU A 325 10.16 -16.02 -17.58
CA LEU A 325 9.50 -15.74 -16.30
C LEU A 325 8.13 -15.09 -16.49
N LEU A 326 8.01 -14.07 -17.37
CA LEU A 326 6.72 -13.42 -17.65
C LEU A 326 5.70 -14.41 -18.23
N GLN A 327 6.15 -15.36 -19.05
CA GLN A 327 5.32 -16.46 -19.55
C GLN A 327 4.85 -17.39 -18.43
N GLU A 328 5.71 -17.74 -17.47
CA GLU A 328 5.31 -18.54 -16.29
C GLU A 328 4.25 -17.82 -15.45
N GLU A 329 4.35 -16.50 -15.28
CA GLU A 329 3.36 -15.70 -14.55
C GLU A 329 1.99 -15.68 -15.24
N VAL A 330 1.97 -15.55 -16.57
CA VAL A 330 0.73 -15.63 -17.35
C VAL A 330 0.11 -17.04 -17.25
N VAL A 331 0.92 -18.10 -17.32
CA VAL A 331 0.44 -19.48 -17.14
C VAL A 331 -0.15 -19.65 -15.75
N MET A 332 0.53 -19.16 -14.70
CA MET A 332 0.05 -19.20 -13.33
C MET A 332 -1.31 -18.50 -13.16
N GLN A 333 -1.42 -17.24 -13.63
CA GLN A 333 -2.65 -16.46 -13.53
C GLN A 333 -3.78 -17.08 -14.37
N ARG A 334 -3.44 -17.72 -15.50
CA ARG A 334 -4.42 -18.49 -16.29
C ARG A 334 -4.96 -19.70 -15.53
N CYS A 335 -4.13 -20.42 -14.78
CA CYS A 335 -4.61 -21.52 -13.93
C CYS A 335 -5.58 -21.02 -12.84
N ALA A 336 -5.28 -19.87 -12.22
CA ALA A 336 -6.20 -19.24 -11.28
C ALA A 336 -7.52 -18.82 -11.95
N TRP A 337 -7.46 -18.32 -13.19
CA TRP A 337 -8.64 -18.01 -14.01
C TRP A 337 -9.51 -19.24 -14.29
N ASP A 338 -8.92 -20.36 -14.69
CA ASP A 338 -9.66 -21.60 -14.97
C ASP A 338 -10.30 -22.16 -13.68
N LEU A 339 -9.65 -21.98 -12.52
CA LEU A 339 -10.21 -22.33 -11.21
C LEU A 339 -11.37 -21.39 -10.80
N ALA A 340 -11.29 -20.10 -11.12
CA ALA A 340 -12.41 -19.17 -10.95
C ALA A 340 -13.63 -19.58 -11.78
N ALA A 341 -13.43 -20.06 -13.01
CA ALA A 341 -14.53 -20.60 -13.83
C ALA A 341 -15.17 -21.84 -13.17
N ARG A 342 -14.38 -22.73 -12.58
CA ARG A 342 -14.89 -23.88 -11.82
C ARG A 342 -15.63 -23.48 -10.54
N TRP A 343 -15.18 -22.43 -9.85
CA TRP A 343 -15.90 -21.85 -8.71
C TRP A 343 -17.26 -21.31 -9.14
N ASN A 344 -17.30 -20.49 -10.20
CA ASN A 344 -18.54 -19.90 -10.71
C ASN A 344 -19.51 -20.98 -11.18
N ALA A 345 -18.98 -22.06 -11.76
CA ALA A 345 -19.79 -23.20 -12.13
C ALA A 345 -20.51 -23.79 -10.91
N LEU A 346 -19.97 -23.74 -9.68
CA LEU A 346 -20.66 -24.21 -8.47
C LEU A 346 -21.86 -23.33 -8.06
N GLU A 347 -22.10 -22.18 -8.70
CA GLU A 347 -23.20 -21.25 -8.39
C GLU A 347 -23.17 -20.68 -6.96
N MET A 348 -21.98 -20.50 -6.41
CA MET A 348 -21.79 -19.93 -5.07
C MET A 348 -22.47 -18.54 -4.95
N PRO A 349 -22.80 -18.06 -3.73
CA PRO A 349 -23.52 -16.79 -3.55
C PRO A 349 -22.88 -15.58 -4.24
N LYS A 350 -21.57 -15.63 -4.48
CA LYS A 350 -20.84 -14.67 -5.29
C LYS A 350 -19.95 -15.39 -6.28
N ASN A 351 -19.99 -14.94 -7.54
CA ASN A 351 -19.00 -15.29 -8.53
C ASN A 351 -17.68 -14.56 -8.24
N VAL A 352 -16.58 -15.17 -8.68
CA VAL A 352 -15.24 -14.57 -8.65
C VAL A 352 -14.70 -14.47 -10.07
N GLN A 353 -13.89 -13.46 -10.31
CA GLN A 353 -13.19 -13.27 -11.58
C GLN A 353 -11.70 -13.09 -11.30
N VAL A 354 -10.85 -13.64 -12.15
CA VAL A 354 -9.42 -13.33 -12.17
C VAL A 354 -9.15 -12.55 -13.45
N ASN A 355 -8.36 -11.49 -13.40
CA ASN A 355 -8.00 -10.74 -14.59
C ASN A 355 -7.16 -11.62 -15.55
N PRO A 356 -7.36 -11.50 -16.87
CA PRO A 356 -6.43 -12.10 -17.82
C PRO A 356 -5.10 -11.35 -17.81
N LEU A 357 -3.99 -12.08 -17.99
CA LEU A 357 -2.65 -11.52 -18.06
C LEU A 357 -2.03 -11.84 -19.42
N PHE A 358 -1.30 -10.89 -19.98
CA PHE A 358 -0.63 -11.00 -21.28
C PHE A 358 0.84 -10.66 -21.14
N VAL A 359 1.72 -11.34 -21.87
CA VAL A 359 3.11 -10.85 -22.04
C VAL A 359 3.08 -9.76 -23.10
N VAL A 360 3.80 -8.67 -22.88
CA VAL A 360 3.89 -7.57 -23.85
C VAL A 360 5.33 -7.16 -24.15
N LYS A 361 5.58 -6.79 -25.40
CA LYS A 361 6.80 -6.14 -25.87
C LYS A 361 6.47 -4.74 -26.36
N LEU A 362 7.10 -3.72 -25.78
CA LEU A 362 7.02 -2.33 -26.28
C LEU A 362 8.06 -2.19 -27.37
N ALA A 363 7.62 -2.35 -28.62
CA ALA A 363 8.51 -2.54 -29.77
C ALA A 363 9.23 -1.25 -30.20
N ASP A 364 8.67 -0.10 -29.86
CA ASP A 364 9.22 1.21 -30.24
C ASP A 364 10.26 1.72 -29.23
N ARG A 365 10.45 1.05 -28.08
CA ARG A 365 11.40 1.46 -27.03
C ARG A 365 12.77 0.82 -27.20
N LEU A 366 13.83 1.58 -26.91
CA LEU A 366 15.22 1.11 -26.88
C LEU A 366 15.84 1.37 -25.48
N PRO A 367 16.41 0.34 -24.81
CA PRO A 367 16.38 -1.08 -25.19
C PRO A 367 14.95 -1.63 -25.19
N GLN A 368 14.73 -2.75 -25.90
CA GLN A 368 13.42 -3.38 -25.99
C GLN A 368 12.89 -3.72 -24.60
N VAL A 369 11.61 -3.39 -24.37
CA VAL A 369 10.98 -3.51 -23.07
C VAL A 369 9.98 -4.65 -23.06
N TRP A 370 10.17 -5.58 -22.14
CA TRP A 370 9.25 -6.68 -21.86
C TRP A 370 8.56 -6.49 -20.52
N ALA A 371 7.27 -6.83 -20.48
CA ALA A 371 6.41 -6.64 -19.31
C ALA A 371 5.21 -7.60 -19.36
N VAL A 372 4.36 -7.54 -18.34
CA VAL A 372 3.00 -8.08 -18.42
C VAL A 372 1.97 -6.95 -18.54
N MET A 373 0.85 -7.24 -19.18
CA MET A 373 -0.29 -6.32 -19.34
C MET A 373 -1.58 -7.02 -18.92
N GLU A 374 -2.49 -6.29 -18.29
CA GLU A 374 -3.83 -6.78 -17.95
C GLU A 374 -4.86 -5.64 -17.95
N PRO A 375 -6.17 -5.93 -18.00
CA PRO A 375 -7.20 -4.91 -17.90
C PRO A 375 -7.06 -4.10 -16.61
N MET A 376 -7.23 -2.78 -16.70
CA MET A 376 -7.27 -1.93 -15.52
C MET A 376 -8.55 -2.22 -14.73
N LEU A 377 -8.41 -2.46 -13.43
CA LEU A 377 -9.56 -2.60 -12.54
C LEU A 377 -10.18 -1.23 -12.27
N GLU A 378 -11.47 -1.09 -12.60
CA GLU A 378 -12.25 0.11 -12.28
C GLU A 378 -12.39 0.25 -10.75
N GLY A 379 -12.23 1.47 -10.22
CA GLY A 379 -12.31 1.74 -8.78
C GLY A 379 -11.11 1.23 -7.96
N ALA A 380 -10.03 0.77 -8.60
CA ALA A 380 -8.82 0.32 -7.90
C ALA A 380 -8.13 1.42 -7.09
N ASP A 381 -8.33 2.70 -7.44
CA ASP A 381 -7.87 3.86 -6.69
C ASP A 381 -8.55 4.03 -5.32
N GLN A 382 -9.72 3.40 -5.12
CA GLN A 382 -10.56 3.60 -3.93
C GLN A 382 -10.79 2.33 -3.12
N SER A 383 -10.87 1.18 -3.81
CA SER A 383 -11.42 -0.07 -3.25
C SER A 383 -10.56 -1.30 -3.53
N TYR A 384 -9.34 -1.10 -4.04
CA TYR A 384 -8.39 -2.19 -4.18
C TYR A 384 -7.93 -2.66 -2.80
N VAL A 385 -8.11 -3.94 -2.53
CA VAL A 385 -7.75 -4.54 -1.25
C VAL A 385 -7.08 -5.89 -1.45
N LYS A 386 -6.24 -6.27 -0.49
CA LYS A 386 -5.64 -7.59 -0.38
C LYS A 386 -6.39 -8.37 0.70
N TYR A 387 -6.76 -9.62 0.39
CA TYR A 387 -7.59 -10.46 1.24
C TYR A 387 -6.79 -11.54 1.97
N ASN A 388 -5.79 -12.11 1.30
CA ASN A 388 -4.78 -12.97 1.91
C ASN A 388 -3.44 -12.76 1.20
N ASP A 389 -2.35 -13.31 1.74
CA ASP A 389 -1.03 -13.30 1.11
C ASP A 389 -0.54 -14.72 0.76
N ASN A 390 0.67 -14.82 0.24
CA ASN A 390 1.32 -16.09 -0.11
C ASN A 390 2.11 -16.75 1.05
N CYS A 391 1.97 -16.23 2.27
CA CYS A 391 2.65 -16.66 3.50
C CYS A 391 1.66 -16.97 4.64
N GLY A 392 0.36 -17.12 4.34
CA GLY A 392 -0.68 -17.44 5.31
C GLY A 392 -1.31 -16.24 6.01
N GLY A 393 -1.01 -15.00 5.63
CA GLY A 393 -1.70 -13.82 6.13
C GLY A 393 -3.17 -13.78 5.66
N VAL A 394 -4.08 -13.40 6.58
CA VAL A 394 -5.50 -13.15 6.31
C VAL A 394 -5.81 -11.72 6.72
N PHE A 395 -6.33 -10.91 5.80
CA PHE A 395 -6.56 -9.49 6.02
C PHE A 395 -8.06 -9.18 6.11
N ALA A 396 -8.44 -8.54 7.22
CA ALA A 396 -9.79 -8.02 7.42
C ALA A 396 -9.94 -6.64 6.76
N GLN A 397 -11.12 -6.35 6.22
CA GLN A 397 -11.52 -5.04 5.74
C GLN A 397 -12.59 -4.53 6.70
N GLU A 398 -12.38 -3.36 7.31
CA GLU A 398 -13.32 -2.79 8.30
C GLU A 398 -13.64 -3.78 9.45
N GLY A 399 -12.62 -4.50 9.93
CA GLY A 399 -12.76 -5.48 11.03
C GLY A 399 -13.42 -6.80 10.63
N ARG A 400 -13.80 -6.98 9.36
CA ARG A 400 -14.41 -8.22 8.86
C ARG A 400 -13.52 -8.92 7.84
N VAL A 401 -13.25 -10.20 8.07
CA VAL A 401 -12.65 -11.06 7.04
C VAL A 401 -13.74 -11.42 6.03
N ARG A 402 -13.53 -11.06 4.75
CA ARG A 402 -14.43 -11.50 3.68
C ARG A 402 -14.27 -12.99 3.44
N GLU A 403 -15.37 -13.74 3.52
CA GLU A 403 -15.35 -15.20 3.42
C GLU A 403 -15.09 -15.69 1.99
N THR A 404 -15.62 -15.01 0.96
CA THR A 404 -15.48 -15.42 -0.46
C THR A 404 -14.03 -15.65 -0.89
N PRO A 405 -13.08 -14.70 -0.72
CA PRO A 405 -11.69 -14.93 -1.12
C PRO A 405 -11.03 -16.07 -0.34
N GLN A 406 -11.24 -16.15 0.98
CA GLN A 406 -10.65 -17.24 1.78
C GLN A 406 -11.20 -18.61 1.39
N THR A 407 -12.50 -18.67 1.10
CA THR A 407 -13.17 -19.89 0.67
C THR A 407 -12.75 -20.26 -0.75
N PHE A 408 -12.55 -19.29 -1.65
CA PHE A 408 -12.03 -19.55 -2.99
C PHE A 408 -10.63 -20.16 -2.94
N SER A 409 -9.72 -19.62 -2.12
CA SER A 409 -8.40 -20.22 -1.89
C SER A 409 -8.52 -21.67 -1.42
N HIS A 410 -9.30 -21.94 -0.36
CA HIS A 410 -9.52 -23.31 0.12
C HIS A 410 -10.15 -24.22 -0.96
N PHE A 411 -11.15 -23.73 -1.69
CA PHE A 411 -11.77 -24.46 -2.80
C PHE A 411 -10.74 -24.90 -3.84
N THR A 412 -9.78 -24.04 -4.21
CA THR A 412 -8.77 -24.39 -5.22
C THR A 412 -7.93 -25.59 -4.78
N HIS A 413 -7.58 -25.68 -3.50
CA HIS A 413 -6.88 -26.83 -2.93
C HIS A 413 -7.75 -28.09 -2.92
N LEU A 414 -9.01 -27.98 -2.50
CA LEU A 414 -9.95 -29.11 -2.48
C LEU A 414 -10.17 -29.68 -3.89
N VAL A 415 -10.50 -28.83 -4.85
CA VAL A 415 -10.94 -29.25 -6.19
C VAL A 415 -9.80 -29.74 -7.08
N THR A 416 -8.55 -29.52 -6.65
CA THR A 416 -7.35 -30.03 -7.32
C THR A 416 -6.70 -31.20 -6.59
N GLY A 417 -7.36 -31.74 -5.55
CA GLY A 417 -6.83 -32.86 -4.78
C GLY A 417 -5.53 -32.51 -4.05
N GLY A 418 -5.41 -31.26 -3.59
CA GLY A 418 -4.23 -30.75 -2.88
C GLY A 418 -3.02 -30.41 -3.75
N GLN A 419 -3.19 -30.37 -5.08
CA GLN A 419 -2.08 -30.09 -5.99
C GLN A 419 -1.84 -28.59 -6.23
N TRP A 420 -2.85 -27.75 -6.04
CA TRP A 420 -2.81 -26.31 -6.32
C TRP A 420 -3.53 -25.52 -5.23
N LEU A 421 -2.95 -24.41 -4.81
CA LEU A 421 -3.61 -23.45 -3.92
C LEU A 421 -3.42 -22.05 -4.50
N VAL A 422 -4.51 -21.37 -4.84
CA VAL A 422 -4.51 -19.96 -5.25
C VAL A 422 -4.61 -19.10 -3.99
N CYS A 423 -3.66 -18.19 -3.79
CA CYS A 423 -3.54 -17.27 -2.66
C CYS A 423 -3.09 -15.90 -3.17
N ASP A 424 -2.67 -15.01 -2.27
CA ASP A 424 -2.35 -13.62 -2.59
C ASP A 424 -3.53 -12.91 -3.28
N LEU A 425 -4.76 -13.25 -2.87
CA LEU A 425 -5.96 -12.73 -3.49
C LEU A 425 -6.11 -11.25 -3.19
N GLN A 426 -6.09 -10.44 -4.24
CA GLN A 426 -6.19 -8.98 -4.18
C GLN A 426 -6.91 -8.43 -5.41
N GLY A 427 -7.59 -7.30 -5.27
CA GLY A 427 -8.36 -6.69 -6.35
C GLY A 427 -9.51 -5.83 -5.84
N VAL A 428 -10.50 -5.61 -6.69
CA VAL A 428 -11.69 -4.79 -6.40
C VAL A 428 -12.90 -5.70 -6.31
N GLY A 429 -13.58 -5.71 -5.15
CA GLY A 429 -14.72 -6.59 -4.94
C GLY A 429 -14.36 -8.07 -5.11
N ASP A 430 -15.00 -8.76 -6.04
CA ASP A 430 -14.76 -10.18 -6.34
C ASP A 430 -14.01 -10.39 -7.69
N THR A 431 -13.41 -9.31 -8.22
CA THR A 431 -12.50 -9.33 -9.37
C THR A 431 -11.06 -9.19 -8.88
N PHE A 432 -10.29 -10.26 -9.01
CA PHE A 432 -8.94 -10.40 -8.50
C PHE A 432 -7.88 -10.25 -9.61
N THR A 433 -6.67 -9.83 -9.22
CA THR A 433 -5.48 -9.72 -10.07
C THR A 433 -4.23 -10.08 -9.26
N ASP A 434 -3.12 -10.36 -9.94
CA ASP A 434 -1.84 -10.74 -9.36
C ASP A 434 -1.97 -11.82 -8.25
N PRO A 435 -2.70 -12.93 -8.47
CA PRO A 435 -2.71 -14.01 -7.50
C PRO A 435 -1.35 -14.70 -7.48
N GLN A 436 -1.03 -15.35 -6.37
CA GLN A 436 0.06 -16.30 -6.27
C GLN A 436 -0.52 -17.72 -6.22
N VAL A 437 0.21 -18.68 -6.77
CA VAL A 437 -0.16 -20.09 -6.72
C VAL A 437 0.95 -20.89 -6.04
N HIS A 438 0.57 -21.69 -5.05
CA HIS A 438 1.41 -22.76 -4.52
C HIS A 438 1.06 -24.07 -5.21
N THR A 439 2.06 -24.87 -5.58
CA THR A 439 1.85 -26.17 -6.23
C THR A 439 2.57 -27.30 -5.50
N ASN A 440 2.01 -28.51 -5.59
CA ASN A 440 2.64 -29.73 -5.13
C ASN A 440 2.76 -30.75 -6.30
N PRO A 441 3.98 -31.04 -6.79
CA PRO A 441 5.27 -30.47 -6.38
C PRO A 441 5.45 -29.00 -6.83
N ARG A 442 6.38 -28.28 -6.18
CA ARG A 442 6.64 -26.84 -6.39
C ARG A 442 7.00 -26.54 -7.85
N GLU A 443 7.70 -27.46 -8.51
CA GLU A 443 8.26 -27.30 -9.85
C GLU A 443 7.17 -27.14 -10.93
N ARG A 444 5.91 -27.49 -10.63
CA ARG A 444 4.78 -27.28 -11.57
C ARG A 444 4.53 -25.82 -11.89
N CYS A 445 4.88 -24.90 -10.99
CA CYS A 445 4.79 -23.45 -11.20
C CYS A 445 6.08 -22.77 -10.74
N PRO A 446 7.11 -22.66 -11.61
CA PRO A 446 8.45 -22.24 -11.22
C PRO A 446 8.59 -20.70 -11.12
N VAL A 447 7.67 -20.06 -10.38
CA VAL A 447 7.74 -18.62 -10.06
C VAL A 447 8.28 -18.41 -8.65
N ALA A 448 8.88 -17.24 -8.39
CA ALA A 448 9.59 -16.97 -7.13
C ALA A 448 8.68 -17.04 -5.89
N GLY A 449 7.43 -16.59 -6.00
CA GLY A 449 6.46 -16.58 -4.89
C GLY A 449 5.79 -17.93 -4.60
N ASN A 450 6.09 -19.00 -5.37
CA ASN A 450 5.60 -20.34 -5.10
C ASN A 450 6.45 -21.00 -3.98
N HIS A 451 5.87 -21.08 -2.80
CA HIS A 451 6.46 -21.68 -1.60
C HIS A 451 6.18 -23.19 -1.48
N GLY A 452 5.55 -23.79 -2.50
CA GLY A 452 5.27 -25.23 -2.57
C GLY A 452 4.33 -25.70 -1.45
N PRO A 453 4.46 -26.96 -1.01
CA PRO A 453 3.66 -27.52 0.08
C PRO A 453 3.70 -26.68 1.36
N LYS A 454 4.87 -26.12 1.72
CA LYS A 454 4.99 -25.24 2.89
C LYS A 454 4.05 -24.04 2.82
N GLY A 455 3.96 -23.39 1.66
CA GLY A 455 3.02 -22.26 1.49
C GLY A 455 1.55 -22.68 1.61
N MET A 456 1.23 -23.94 1.27
CA MET A 456 -0.11 -24.48 1.49
C MET A 456 -0.36 -24.71 2.98
N ASP A 457 0.61 -25.26 3.71
CA ASP A 457 0.52 -25.46 5.16
C ASP A 457 0.38 -24.12 5.89
N ASP A 458 1.16 -23.10 5.50
CA ASP A 458 1.09 -21.75 6.07
C ASP A 458 -0.31 -21.13 5.87
N PHE A 459 -0.94 -21.34 4.71
CA PHE A 459 -2.33 -20.91 4.47
C PHE A 459 -3.31 -21.64 5.40
N PHE A 460 -3.21 -22.96 5.53
CA PHE A 460 -4.14 -23.72 6.38
C PHE A 460 -3.91 -23.51 7.88
N ALA A 461 -2.73 -23.05 8.29
CA ALA A 461 -2.43 -22.70 9.67
C ALA A 461 -3.27 -21.51 10.18
N THR A 462 -3.69 -20.61 9.29
CA THR A 462 -4.47 -19.42 9.63
C THR A 462 -5.89 -19.42 9.06
N HIS A 463 -6.16 -20.27 8.06
CA HIS A 463 -7.47 -20.38 7.45
C HIS A 463 -8.52 -20.90 8.44
N GLN A 464 -9.59 -20.12 8.62
CA GLN A 464 -10.78 -20.54 9.35
C GLN A 464 -11.90 -20.80 8.36
N CYS A 465 -12.42 -22.04 8.37
CA CYS A 465 -13.56 -22.39 7.53
C CYS A 465 -14.80 -21.59 7.93
N SER A 466 -15.51 -21.08 6.92
CA SER A 466 -16.82 -20.43 7.09
C SER A 466 -17.96 -21.33 6.60
N ALA A 467 -19.21 -20.87 6.73
CA ALA A 467 -20.37 -21.52 6.13
C ALA A 467 -20.23 -21.69 4.61
N LEU A 468 -19.50 -20.81 3.93
CA LEU A 468 -19.22 -20.95 2.49
C LEU A 468 -18.32 -22.16 2.20
N CYS A 469 -17.35 -22.49 3.07
CA CYS A 469 -16.49 -23.67 2.90
C CYS A 469 -17.31 -24.96 2.96
N GLU A 470 -18.28 -25.03 3.87
CA GLU A 470 -19.17 -26.19 3.99
C GLU A 470 -20.11 -26.30 2.78
N MET A 471 -20.64 -25.17 2.31
CA MET A 471 -21.44 -25.14 1.08
C MET A 471 -20.65 -25.63 -0.14
N VAL A 472 -19.37 -25.27 -0.27
CA VAL A 472 -18.50 -25.80 -1.34
C VAL A 472 -18.43 -27.33 -1.28
N LYS A 473 -18.17 -27.91 -0.11
CA LYS A 473 -18.09 -29.37 0.06
C LYS A 473 -19.39 -30.05 -0.36
N GLN A 474 -20.53 -29.52 0.11
CA GLN A 474 -21.85 -30.06 -0.23
C GLN A 474 -22.12 -30.01 -1.73
N ARG A 475 -21.82 -28.89 -2.41
CA ARG A 475 -22.05 -28.75 -3.85
C ARG A 475 -21.13 -29.63 -4.68
N LEU A 476 -19.88 -29.83 -4.25
CA LEU A 476 -18.96 -30.78 -4.88
C LEU A 476 -19.46 -32.22 -4.75
N LEU A 477 -20.00 -32.60 -3.58
CA LEU A 477 -20.58 -33.93 -3.35
C LEU A 477 -21.83 -34.18 -4.21
N LEU A 478 -22.76 -33.22 -4.24
CA LEU A 478 -23.98 -33.32 -5.05
C LEU A 478 -23.67 -33.53 -6.54
N ARG A 479 -22.67 -32.81 -7.06
CA ARG A 479 -22.22 -32.96 -8.46
C ARG A 479 -21.54 -34.28 -8.74
N ALA A 480 -20.77 -34.80 -7.77
CA ALA A 480 -20.19 -36.13 -7.88
C ALA A 480 -21.29 -37.21 -7.93
N SER A 481 -22.41 -37.02 -7.23
CA SER A 481 -23.56 -37.93 -7.22
C SER A 481 -24.48 -37.79 -8.43
N SER A 482 -24.59 -36.61 -9.05
CA SER A 482 -25.46 -36.38 -10.22
C SER A 482 -24.88 -36.90 -11.54
N GLY A 483 -23.65 -37.39 -11.56
CA GLY A 483 -23.00 -37.86 -12.80
C GLY A 483 -22.58 -36.73 -13.75
N ASP A 484 -22.64 -35.46 -13.31
CA ASP A 484 -22.12 -34.31 -14.04
C ASP A 484 -20.58 -34.33 -14.03
N ALA A 485 -20.01 -35.23 -14.81
CA ALA A 485 -18.60 -35.33 -15.06
C ALA A 485 -18.15 -34.26 -16.06
N VAL A 486 -17.91 -33.02 -15.63
CA VAL A 486 -17.15 -32.03 -16.42
C VAL A 486 -16.41 -31.10 -15.44
N VAL A 487 -15.09 -31.05 -15.32
CA VAL A 487 -14.02 -30.90 -16.33
C VAL A 487 -12.86 -31.80 -15.92
N SER A 488 -12.34 -32.55 -16.91
CA SER A 488 -11.13 -33.39 -16.86
C SER A 488 -10.05 -32.87 -15.89
N ALA A 489 -9.57 -33.78 -15.04
CA ALA A 489 -8.27 -33.66 -14.41
C ALA A 489 -7.23 -33.19 -15.45
N PRO A 490 -6.28 -32.29 -15.10
CA PRO A 490 -5.13 -32.09 -15.96
C PRO A 490 -4.41 -33.44 -16.13
N PRO A 491 -3.77 -33.69 -17.28
CA PRO A 491 -3.03 -34.93 -17.47
C PRO A 491 -2.05 -35.11 -16.30
N ARG A 492 -2.05 -36.30 -15.70
CA ARG A 492 -0.95 -36.73 -14.81
C ARG A 492 0.35 -36.68 -15.63
N PRO A 493 1.48 -36.32 -14.98
CA PRO A 493 2.70 -35.88 -15.64
C PRO A 493 3.20 -36.79 -16.76
#